data_AF-A0A2V5P1N4-F1
#
_entry.id   AF-A0A2V5P1N4-F1
#
_cell.length_a   1.000
_cell.length_b   1.000
_cell.length_c   1.000
_cell.angle_alpha   90.00
_cell.angle_beta   90.00
_cell.angle_gamma   90.00
#
_symmetry.space_group_name_H-M   'P 1'
#
loop_
_entity.id
_entity.type
_entity.pdbx_description
1 polymer ?
#
loop_
_entity_poly.entity_id
_entity_poly.type
_entity_poly.pdbx_seq_one_letter_code
_entity_poly.pdbx_strand_id
1 'polypeptide(L)'
;MSASTRVRLLRGSGVLLILLGIVHLVATPHIAALIRHSTSTGTADELVPPMLLNHILVGLLLFPLGYLTFYAAPAAAASHAWAQVIVRATALTVATLPVTLLALMGVRYDAPLFMLGTALVVVASAILLMAAFSKTK
;
A
#
# COMPACT_ATOMS: atom_id res chain seq x y z
N MET A 1 -20.61 -11.42 -6.33
CA MET A 1 -19.62 -11.13 -7.38
C MET A 1 -19.23 -12.43 -8.05
N SER A 2 -19.05 -12.48 -9.37
CA SER A 2 -18.61 -13.73 -10.01
C SER A 2 -17.22 -14.14 -9.51
N ALA A 3 -16.92 -15.44 -9.47
CA ALA A 3 -15.59 -15.94 -9.08
C ALA A 3 -14.47 -15.30 -9.92
N SER A 4 -14.67 -15.19 -11.24
CA SER A 4 -13.71 -14.59 -12.17
C SER A 4 -13.43 -13.12 -11.86
N THR A 5 -14.48 -12.33 -11.61
CA THR A 5 -14.35 -10.91 -11.22
C THR A 5 -13.58 -10.80 -9.91
N ARG A 6 -13.89 -11.63 -8.91
CA ARG A 6 -13.22 -11.63 -7.61
C ARG A 6 -11.71 -11.90 -7.75
N VAL A 7 -11.34 -12.90 -8.54
CA VAL A 7 -9.93 -13.21 -8.82
C VAL A 7 -9.22 -12.04 -9.48
N ARG A 8 -9.84 -11.42 -10.50
CA ARG A 8 -9.25 -10.27 -11.21
C ARG A 8 -9.02 -9.07 -10.28
N LEU A 9 -10.00 -8.75 -9.43
CA LEU A 9 -9.87 -7.63 -8.48
C LEU A 9 -8.80 -7.90 -7.42
N LEU A 10 -8.75 -9.11 -6.86
CA LEU A 10 -7.72 -9.47 -5.87
C LEU A 10 -6.32 -9.47 -6.49
N ARG A 11 -6.16 -10.03 -7.70
CA ARG A 11 -4.89 -9.99 -8.43
C ARG A 11 -4.47 -8.58 -8.79
N GLY A 12 -5.40 -7.78 -9.32
CA GLY A 12 -5.18 -6.38 -9.62
C GLY A 12 -4.73 -5.61 -8.38
N SER A 13 -5.38 -5.87 -7.24
CA SER A 13 -4.97 -5.26 -5.96
C SER A 13 -3.58 -5.70 -5.53
N GLY A 14 -3.23 -6.99 -5.66
CA GLY A 14 -1.88 -7.47 -5.40
C GLY A 14 -0.82 -6.76 -6.26
N VAL A 15 -1.12 -6.54 -7.55
CA VAL A 15 -0.26 -5.76 -8.46
C VAL A 15 -0.16 -4.30 -8.01
N LEU A 16 -1.27 -3.66 -7.64
CA LEU A 16 -1.27 -2.28 -7.13
C LEU A 16 -0.41 -2.13 -5.88
N LEU A 17 -0.43 -3.11 -4.96
CA LEU A 17 0.43 -3.10 -3.77
C LEU A 17 1.92 -3.23 -4.13
N ILE A 18 2.27 -4.06 -5.10
CA ILE A 18 3.65 -4.16 -5.60
C ILE A 18 4.09 -2.83 -6.23
N LEU A 19 3.24 -2.23 -7.08
CA LEU A 19 3.52 -0.93 -7.69
C LEU A 19 3.66 0.17 -6.64
N LEU A 20 2.84 0.15 -5.60
CA LEU A 20 2.97 1.05 -4.47
C LEU A 20 4.32 0.87 -3.75
N GLY A 21 4.77 -0.37 -3.54
CA GLY A 21 6.08 -0.68 -2.98
C GLY A 21 7.22 -0.08 -3.81
N ILE A 22 7.15 -0.22 -5.14
CA ILE A 22 8.10 0.40 -6.08
C ILE A 22 8.08 1.92 -5.94
N VAL A 23 6.90 2.56 -5.98
CA VAL A 23 6.76 4.01 -5.81
C VAL A 23 7.37 4.47 -4.49
N HIS A 24 7.19 3.70 -3.41
CA HIS A 24 7.72 4.02 -2.08
C HIS A 24 9.25 3.99 -2.06
N LEU A 25 9.86 2.96 -2.65
CA LEU A 25 11.31 2.85 -2.77
C LEU A 25 11.91 3.93 -3.69
N VAL A 26 11.26 4.24 -4.81
CA VAL A 26 11.70 5.30 -5.73
C VAL A 26 11.58 6.69 -5.09
N ALA A 27 10.54 6.94 -4.29
CA ALA A 27 10.36 8.20 -3.57
C ALA A 27 11.39 8.41 -2.46
N THR A 28 11.98 7.33 -1.92
CA THR A 28 12.93 7.36 -0.79
C THR A 28 14.09 8.35 -0.98
N PRO A 29 14.90 8.28 -2.07
CA PRO A 29 15.99 9.25 -2.29
C PRO A 29 15.48 10.68 -2.51
N HIS A 30 14.29 10.85 -3.09
CA HIS A 30 13.70 12.16 -3.34
C HIS A 30 13.30 12.86 -2.03
N ILE A 31 12.73 12.10 -1.08
CA ILE A 31 12.35 12.63 0.23
C ILE A 31 13.60 12.97 1.04
N ALA A 32 14.64 12.13 1.00
CA ALA A 32 15.91 12.42 1.65
C ALA A 32 16.53 13.72 1.14
N ALA A 33 16.55 13.91 -0.19
CA ALA A 33 17.02 15.15 -0.80
C ALA A 33 16.16 16.35 -0.38
N LEU A 34 14.83 16.21 -0.38
CA LEU A 34 13.92 17.28 0.03
C LEU A 34 14.17 17.74 1.46
N ILE A 35 14.34 16.80 2.41
CA ILE A 35 14.66 17.14 3.81
C ILE A 35 15.99 17.88 3.88
N ARG A 36 17.05 17.34 3.25
CA ARG A 36 18.37 17.98 3.25
C ARG A 36 18.36 19.40 2.66
N HIS A 37 17.52 19.67 1.67
CA HIS A 37 17.38 21.00 1.08
C HIS A 37 16.49 21.95 1.89
N SER A 38 15.59 21.42 2.72
CA SER A 38 14.57 22.21 3.42
C SER A 38 14.88 22.48 4.89
N THR A 39 15.92 21.86 5.45
CA THR A 39 16.29 21.98 6.86
C THR A 39 17.78 22.27 7.06
N SER A 40 18.18 22.59 8.29
CA SER A 40 19.60 22.65 8.67
C SER A 40 20.25 21.27 8.54
N THR A 41 21.58 21.23 8.41
CA THR A 41 22.36 19.99 8.33
C THR A 41 22.17 19.10 9.57
N GLY A 42 22.27 19.68 10.77
CA GLY A 42 22.05 18.95 12.03
C GLY A 42 20.66 18.33 12.12
N THR A 43 19.62 19.09 11.76
CA THR A 43 18.24 18.57 11.72
C THR A 43 18.07 17.48 10.66
N ALA A 44 18.70 17.63 9.48
CA ALA A 44 18.61 16.62 8.42
C ALA A 44 19.27 15.30 8.85
N ASP A 45 20.38 15.34 9.56
CA ASP A 45 21.09 14.14 10.01
C ASP A 45 20.32 13.36 11.08
N GLU A 46 19.44 14.03 11.83
CA GLU A 46 18.52 13.38 12.77
C GLU A 46 17.26 12.82 12.08
N LEU A 47 16.70 13.54 11.11
CA LEU A 47 15.42 13.18 10.47
C LEU A 47 15.56 12.13 9.35
N VAL A 48 16.64 12.18 8.57
CA VAL A 48 16.79 11.34 7.38
C VAL A 48 16.89 9.85 7.73
N PRO A 49 17.71 9.40 8.70
CA PRO A 49 17.85 7.97 8.99
C PRO A 49 16.53 7.24 9.37
N PRO A 50 15.72 7.72 10.32
CA PRO A 50 14.45 7.04 10.66
C PRO A 50 13.43 7.10 9.51
N MET A 51 13.41 8.20 8.74
CA MET A 51 12.55 8.34 7.56
C MET A 51 12.92 7.33 6.46
N LEU A 52 14.22 7.14 6.19
CA LEU A 52 14.74 6.16 5.24
C LEU A 52 14.40 4.74 5.68
N LEU A 53 14.64 4.42 6.96
CA LEU A 53 14.32 3.11 7.52
C LEU A 53 12.85 2.76 7.30
N ASN A 54 11.94 3.69 7.64
CA ASN A 54 10.51 3.46 7.43
C ASN A 54 10.16 3.25 5.96
N HIS A 55 10.67 4.10 5.05
CA HIS A 55 10.35 3.96 3.62
C HIS A 55 10.91 2.69 3.00
N ILE A 56 12.11 2.27 3.39
CA ILE A 56 12.71 1.02 2.90
C ILE A 56 11.92 -0.18 3.43
N LEU A 57 11.63 -0.22 4.74
CA LEU A 57 10.90 -1.32 5.36
C LEU A 57 9.49 -1.45 4.77
N VAL A 58 8.73 -0.36 4.73
CA VAL A 58 7.36 -0.37 4.17
C VAL A 58 7.40 -0.73 2.68
N GLY A 59 8.33 -0.14 1.92
CA GLY A 59 8.49 -0.42 0.49
C GLY A 59 8.75 -1.90 0.22
N LEU A 60 9.67 -2.51 0.97
CA LEU A 60 9.99 -3.94 0.86
C LEU A 60 8.85 -4.85 1.32
N LEU A 61 8.14 -4.50 2.40
CA LEU A 61 7.04 -5.31 2.94
C LEU A 61 5.78 -5.30 2.05
N LEU A 62 5.62 -4.29 1.19
CA LEU A 62 4.52 -4.25 0.22
C LEU A 62 4.65 -5.32 -0.89
N PHE A 63 5.86 -5.75 -1.24
CA PHE A 63 6.07 -6.83 -2.21
C PHE A 63 5.48 -8.18 -1.77
N PRO A 64 5.85 -8.73 -0.59
CA PRO A 64 5.26 -9.98 -0.12
C PRO A 64 3.77 -9.83 0.15
N LEU A 65 3.30 -8.67 0.63
CA LEU A 65 1.87 -8.43 0.85
C LEU A 65 1.08 -8.47 -0.47
N GLY A 66 1.58 -7.81 -1.51
CA GLY A 66 1.01 -7.83 -2.84
C GLY A 66 1.06 -9.21 -3.49
N TYR A 67 2.20 -9.91 -3.38
CA TYR A 67 2.36 -11.27 -3.87
C TYR A 67 1.39 -12.25 -3.19
N LEU A 68 1.30 -12.24 -1.86
CA LEU A 68 0.40 -13.12 -1.11
C LEU A 68 -1.07 -12.84 -1.47
N THR A 69 -1.45 -11.59 -1.67
CA THR A 69 -2.79 -11.21 -2.15
C THR A 69 -3.05 -11.78 -3.55
N PHE A 70 -2.09 -11.63 -4.46
CA PHE A 70 -2.20 -12.16 -5.82
C PHE A 70 -2.28 -13.69 -5.85
N TYR A 71 -1.42 -14.35 -5.07
CA TYR A 71 -1.33 -15.80 -4.96
C TYR A 71 -2.59 -16.40 -4.33
N ALA A 72 -3.11 -15.79 -3.26
CA ALA A 72 -4.31 -16.25 -2.58
C ALA A 72 -5.60 -16.04 -3.39
N ALA A 73 -5.59 -15.21 -4.44
CA ALA A 73 -6.81 -14.79 -5.15
C ALA A 73 -7.70 -15.94 -5.67
N PRO A 74 -7.18 -16.98 -6.36
CA PRO A 74 -8.02 -18.10 -6.81
C PRO A 74 -8.60 -18.90 -5.65
N ALA A 75 -7.77 -19.18 -4.63
CA ALA A 75 -8.20 -19.94 -3.46
C ALA A 75 -9.23 -19.16 -2.61
N ALA A 76 -9.09 -17.84 -2.53
CA ALA A 76 -10.07 -16.98 -1.87
C ALA A 76 -11.41 -17.00 -2.61
N ALA A 77 -11.41 -16.96 -3.95
CA ALA A 77 -12.62 -17.05 -4.76
C ALA A 77 -13.35 -18.39 -4.60
N ALA A 78 -12.61 -19.49 -4.42
CA ALA A 78 -13.09 -20.83 -4.07
C ALA A 78 -13.42 -21.00 -2.57
N SER A 79 -13.34 -19.93 -1.78
CA SER A 79 -13.70 -19.91 -0.34
C SER A 79 -12.83 -20.78 0.58
N HIS A 80 -11.58 -21.04 0.22
CA HIS A 80 -10.64 -21.66 1.14
C HIS A 80 -10.33 -20.74 2.33
N ALA A 81 -10.44 -21.28 3.55
CA ALA A 81 -10.35 -20.50 4.79
C ALA A 81 -9.02 -19.72 4.92
N TRP A 82 -7.88 -20.37 4.64
CA TRP A 82 -6.55 -19.73 4.72
C TRP A 82 -6.44 -18.53 3.78
N ALA A 83 -6.98 -18.64 2.57
CA ALA A 83 -6.92 -17.58 1.58
C ALA A 83 -7.84 -16.41 1.94
N GLN A 84 -9.01 -16.70 2.54
CA GLN A 84 -9.90 -15.68 3.09
C GLN A 84 -9.23 -14.89 4.21
N VAL A 85 -8.49 -15.56 5.10
CA VAL A 85 -7.71 -14.89 6.15
C VAL A 85 -6.68 -13.96 5.54
N ILE A 86 -5.88 -14.41 4.57
CA ILE A 86 -4.86 -13.58 3.91
C ILE A 86 -5.47 -12.33 3.26
N VAL A 87 -6.50 -12.48 2.43
CA VAL A 87 -7.04 -11.32 1.68
C VAL A 87 -7.79 -10.35 2.58
N ARG A 88 -8.45 -10.82 3.65
CA ARG A 88 -9.15 -9.95 4.62
C ARG A 88 -8.19 -9.25 5.55
N ALA A 89 -7.19 -9.96 6.08
CA ALA A 89 -6.13 -9.34 6.89
C ALA A 89 -5.40 -8.27 6.06
N THR A 90 -5.04 -8.58 4.82
CA THR A 90 -4.43 -7.60 3.91
C THR A 90 -5.36 -6.41 3.66
N ALA A 91 -6.64 -6.66 3.33
CA ALA A 91 -7.59 -5.57 3.07
C ALA A 91 -7.75 -4.63 4.27
N LEU A 92 -7.84 -5.16 5.49
CA LEU A 92 -7.91 -4.36 6.70
C LEU A 92 -6.61 -3.58 6.93
N THR A 93 -5.44 -4.22 6.79
CA THR A 93 -4.14 -3.55 6.91
C THR A 93 -3.98 -2.41 5.90
N VAL A 94 -4.34 -2.61 4.63
CA VAL A 94 -4.22 -1.54 3.62
C VAL A 94 -5.26 -0.45 3.86
N ALA A 95 -6.46 -0.79 4.36
CA ALA A 95 -7.50 0.17 4.68
C ALA A 95 -7.16 1.10 5.86
N THR A 96 -6.25 0.72 6.76
CA THR A 96 -5.80 1.65 7.80
C THR A 96 -4.96 2.79 7.21
N LEU A 97 -4.26 2.57 6.10
CA LEU A 97 -3.39 3.59 5.48
C LEU A 97 -4.13 4.87 5.04
N PRO A 98 -5.23 4.84 4.26
CA PRO A 98 -5.94 6.07 3.92
C PRO A 98 -6.56 6.75 5.16
N VAL A 99 -6.96 5.97 6.17
CA VAL A 99 -7.48 6.51 7.43
C VAL A 99 -6.39 7.24 8.21
N THR A 100 -5.19 6.66 8.32
CA THR A 100 -4.06 7.29 9.02
C THR A 100 -3.51 8.47 8.23
N LEU A 101 -3.50 8.42 6.89
CA LEU A 101 -3.20 9.58 6.07
C LEU A 101 -4.19 10.71 6.37
N LEU A 102 -5.50 10.48 6.31
CA LEU A 102 -6.48 11.53 6.64
C LEU A 102 -6.38 12.05 8.07
N ALA A 103 -6.06 11.19 9.04
CA ALA A 103 -6.02 11.54 10.46
C ALA A 103 -4.73 12.27 10.87
N LEU A 104 -3.60 11.94 10.25
CA LEU A 104 -2.26 12.41 10.67
C LEU A 104 -1.64 13.40 9.69
N MET A 105 -2.06 13.36 8.42
CA MET A 105 -1.54 14.22 7.38
C MET A 105 -2.52 15.38 7.09
N GLY A 106 -1.99 16.61 7.05
CA GLY A 106 -2.75 17.83 6.75
C GLY A 106 -3.19 17.93 5.28
N VAL A 107 -3.82 19.02 4.86
CA VAL A 107 -4.45 19.15 3.52
C VAL A 107 -3.53 19.67 2.40
N ARG A 108 -2.25 19.95 2.67
CA ARG A 108 -1.33 20.57 1.69
C ARG A 108 -0.17 19.65 1.33
N TYR A 109 -0.24 19.07 0.13
CA TYR A 109 0.86 18.29 -0.45
C TYR A 109 1.07 18.67 -1.91
N ASP A 110 2.09 19.49 -2.17
CA ASP A 110 2.56 19.80 -3.52
C ASP A 110 3.73 18.86 -3.86
N ALA A 111 3.43 17.56 -3.94
CA ALA A 111 4.42 16.49 -4.13
C ALA A 111 3.85 15.37 -5.01
N PRO A 112 4.24 15.29 -6.31
CA PRO A 112 3.63 14.36 -7.26
C PRO A 112 3.71 12.87 -6.87
N LEU A 113 4.86 12.44 -6.33
CA LEU A 113 5.05 11.05 -5.88
C LEU A 113 4.18 10.71 -4.66
N PHE A 114 3.97 11.69 -3.78
CA PHE A 114 3.09 11.53 -2.63
C PHE A 114 1.62 11.42 -3.06
N MET A 115 1.18 12.26 -3.99
CA MET A 115 -0.17 12.19 -4.56
C MET A 115 -0.41 10.85 -5.26
N LEU A 116 0.57 10.38 -6.05
CA LEU A 116 0.50 9.08 -6.71
C LEU A 116 0.40 7.93 -5.69
N GLY A 117 1.25 7.93 -4.65
CA GLY A 117 1.19 6.94 -3.58
C GLY A 117 -0.15 6.95 -2.84
N THR A 118 -0.68 8.14 -2.53
CA THR A 118 -1.98 8.31 -1.88
C THR A 118 -3.12 7.77 -2.74
N ALA A 119 -3.14 8.11 -4.03
CA ALA A 119 -4.14 7.62 -4.97
C ALA A 119 -4.09 6.09 -5.11
N LEU A 120 -2.89 5.51 -5.25
CA LEU A 120 -2.69 4.07 -5.32
C LEU A 120 -3.20 3.37 -4.06
N VAL A 121 -2.88 3.89 -2.87
CA VAL A 121 -3.36 3.35 -1.59
C VAL A 121 -4.88 3.40 -1.51
N VAL A 122 -5.51 4.54 -1.81
CA VAL A 122 -6.97 4.70 -1.73
C VAL A 122 -7.67 3.72 -2.68
N VAL A 123 -7.22 3.64 -3.93
CA VAL A 123 -7.78 2.74 -4.95
C VAL A 123 -7.57 1.29 -4.54
N ALA A 124 -6.36 0.91 -4.13
CA ALA A 124 -6.06 -0.45 -3.68
C ALA A 124 -6.93 -0.84 -2.49
N SER A 125 -7.05 0.01 -1.47
CA SER A 125 -7.88 -0.23 -0.28
C SER A 125 -9.35 -0.43 -0.63
N ALA A 126 -9.92 0.43 -1.47
CA ALA A 126 -11.31 0.32 -1.89
C ALA A 126 -11.58 -1.00 -2.62
N ILE A 127 -10.72 -1.35 -3.59
CA ILE A 127 -10.86 -2.59 -4.35
C ILE A 127 -10.66 -3.82 -3.46
N LEU A 128 -9.64 -3.82 -2.59
CA LEU A 128 -9.35 -4.92 -1.65
C LEU A 128 -10.50 -5.16 -0.69
N LEU A 129 -11.01 -4.12 -0.03
CA LEU A 129 -12.15 -4.25 0.89
C LEU A 129 -13.37 -4.83 0.16
N MET A 130 -13.70 -4.29 -1.01
CA MET A 130 -14.81 -4.79 -1.81
C MET A 130 -14.61 -6.27 -2.17
N ALA A 131 -13.43 -6.65 -2.67
CA ALA A 131 -13.17 -8.00 -3.16
C ALA A 131 -13.00 -9.04 -2.05
N ALA A 132 -12.43 -8.66 -0.90
CA ALA A 132 -12.17 -9.54 0.24
C ALA A 132 -13.45 -9.89 1.02
N PHE A 133 -14.41 -8.95 1.10
CA PHE A 133 -15.64 -9.12 1.89
C PHE A 133 -16.90 -9.44 1.06
N SER A 134 -16.82 -9.35 -0.27
CA SER A 134 -17.90 -9.78 -1.15
C SER A 134 -18.10 -11.30 -1.15
N LYS A 135 -19.37 -11.74 -1.17
CA LYS A 135 -19.73 -13.14 -1.41
C LYS A 135 -19.53 -13.49 -2.89
N THR A 136 -18.90 -14.64 -3.16
CA THR A 136 -18.91 -15.25 -4.49
C THR A 136 -20.34 -15.70 -4.79
N LYS A 137 -20.90 -15.26 -5.92
CA LYS A 137 -22.20 -15.72 -6.44
C LYS A 137 -21.95 -16.83 -7.45
#